data_AF-A0A955UQL9-F1
#
_entry.id   AF-A0A955UQL9-F1
#
_cell.length_a   1.000
_cell.length_b   1.000
_cell.length_c   1.000
_cell.angle_alpha   90.00
_cell.angle_beta   90.00
_cell.angle_gamma   90.00
#
_symmetry.space_group_name_H-M   'P 1'
#
loop_
_entity.id
_entity.type
_entity.pdbx_description
1 polymer ?
#
loop_
_entity_poly.entity_id
_entity_poly.type
_entity_poly.pdbx_seq_one_letter_code
_entity_poly.pdbx_strand_id
1 'polypeptide(L)'
;LLDTYIRAEESEKVSAFDDLTLVELIVDRGEDAVDALPKGLREDHEAVAETIENNVRRLIIDEMAVNPRYYEKMSELLDALIAQRRQEALDYQAYLRRIVDLTKRVSKPEQQTAYPAAITSGVLRALYDNLETSVPDTIRDHAPGYLEEGNPVDREELALAVDREIRAVKKSGWRGNRFKEREVRNAIQATLGDDEALVDRIFEIVKAQRDY
;
A
#
# COMPACT_ATOMS: atom_id res chain seq x y z
N LEU A 1 -27.08 -57.25 -1.20
CA LEU A 1 -26.48 -56.66 -2.42
C LEU A 1 -26.94 -55.23 -2.51
N LEU A 2 -26.11 -54.29 -2.04
CA LEU A 2 -26.19 -52.85 -2.31
C LEU A 2 -24.90 -52.24 -1.73
N ASP A 3 -23.84 -52.26 -2.53
CA ASP A 3 -22.65 -51.42 -2.28
C ASP A 3 -22.85 -50.12 -3.05
N THR A 4 -23.27 -49.07 -2.33
CA THR A 4 -23.30 -47.71 -2.85
C THR A 4 -21.89 -47.15 -2.78
N TYR A 5 -21.17 -47.24 -3.89
CA TYR A 5 -19.88 -46.60 -4.10
C TYR A 5 -20.08 -45.07 -4.08
N ILE A 6 -19.85 -44.44 -2.93
CA ILE A 6 -19.67 -42.98 -2.87
C ILE A 6 -18.24 -42.71 -3.33
N ARG A 7 -18.07 -42.36 -4.60
CA ARG A 7 -16.82 -41.74 -5.08
C ARG A 7 -16.84 -40.29 -4.59
N ALA A 8 -16.02 -39.98 -3.60
CA ALA A 8 -15.61 -38.60 -3.38
C ALA A 8 -14.73 -38.19 -4.56
N GLU A 9 -15.09 -37.12 -5.27
CA GLU A 9 -14.24 -36.54 -6.30
C GLU A 9 -12.90 -36.12 -5.66
N GLU A 10 -11.78 -36.47 -6.28
CA GLU A 10 -10.45 -36.09 -5.82
C GLU A 10 -10.31 -34.57 -5.87
N SER A 11 -9.77 -33.95 -4.82
CA SER A 11 -9.52 -32.51 -4.85
C SER A 11 -8.37 -32.21 -5.81
N GLU A 12 -8.70 -31.57 -6.94
CA GLU A 12 -7.68 -30.97 -7.79
C GLU A 12 -7.03 -29.82 -7.00
N LYS A 13 -5.75 -29.97 -6.65
CA LYS A 13 -4.96 -28.85 -6.13
C LYS A 13 -4.75 -27.86 -7.26
N VAL A 14 -5.61 -26.85 -7.33
CA VAL A 14 -5.49 -25.77 -8.30
C VAL A 14 -4.38 -24.82 -7.84
N SER A 15 -3.14 -25.14 -8.21
CA SER A 15 -1.98 -24.23 -8.08
C SER A 15 -2.17 -22.90 -8.82
N ALA A 16 -3.21 -22.76 -9.65
CA ALA A 16 -3.53 -21.55 -10.42
C ALA A 16 -4.22 -20.45 -9.59
N PHE A 17 -4.30 -20.59 -8.26
CA PHE A 17 -4.88 -19.60 -7.35
C PHE A 17 -3.93 -19.24 -6.19
N ASP A 18 -2.63 -19.15 -6.46
CA ASP A 18 -1.70 -18.47 -5.54
C ASP A 18 -2.13 -17.00 -5.37
N ASP A 19 -1.86 -16.36 -4.23
CA ASP A 19 -2.57 -15.12 -3.94
C ASP A 19 -2.31 -13.95 -4.90
N LEU A 20 -1.10 -13.88 -5.46
CA LEU A 20 -0.77 -12.90 -6.50
C LEU A 20 -1.67 -13.10 -7.73
N THR A 21 -1.93 -14.35 -8.10
CA THR A 21 -2.78 -14.69 -9.26
C THR A 21 -4.24 -14.30 -9.03
N LEU A 22 -4.74 -14.39 -7.78
CA LEU A 22 -6.09 -13.95 -7.45
C LEU A 22 -6.20 -12.42 -7.44
N VAL A 23 -5.21 -11.72 -6.88
CA VAL A 23 -5.14 -10.25 -6.96
C VAL A 23 -5.16 -9.79 -8.42
N GLU A 24 -4.29 -10.36 -9.26
CA GLU A 24 -4.21 -10.03 -10.69
C GLU A 24 -5.54 -10.27 -11.39
N LEU A 25 -6.17 -11.42 -11.13
CA LEU A 25 -7.48 -11.76 -11.68
C LEU A 25 -8.56 -10.73 -11.28
N ILE A 26 -8.56 -10.28 -10.02
CA ILE A 26 -9.48 -9.25 -9.50
C ILE A 26 -9.21 -7.89 -10.16
N VAL A 27 -7.96 -7.53 -10.34
CA VAL A 27 -7.59 -6.27 -10.99
C VAL A 27 -8.06 -6.26 -12.45
N ASP A 28 -7.94 -7.37 -13.16
CA ASP A 28 -8.25 -7.48 -14.58
C ASP A 28 -9.74 -7.69 -14.86
N ARG A 29 -10.43 -8.52 -14.06
CA ARG A 29 -11.83 -8.89 -14.29
C ARG A 29 -12.82 -8.19 -13.37
N GLY A 30 -12.36 -7.53 -12.31
CA GLY A 30 -13.22 -6.86 -11.35
C GLY A 30 -14.12 -7.83 -10.59
N GLU A 31 -15.42 -7.51 -10.47
CA GLU A 31 -16.40 -8.34 -9.77
C GLU A 31 -16.48 -9.76 -10.38
N ASP A 32 -16.33 -9.90 -11.70
CA ASP A 32 -16.42 -11.18 -12.43
C ASP A 32 -15.25 -12.14 -12.12
N ALA A 33 -14.24 -11.68 -11.37
CA ALA A 33 -13.15 -12.54 -10.89
C ALA A 33 -13.66 -13.70 -10.03
N VAL A 34 -14.76 -13.50 -9.30
CA VAL A 34 -15.35 -14.53 -8.44
C VAL A 34 -15.80 -15.74 -9.24
N ASP A 35 -16.20 -15.58 -10.51
CA ASP A 35 -16.68 -16.68 -11.36
C ASP A 35 -15.59 -17.67 -11.77
N ALA A 36 -14.33 -17.25 -11.72
CA ALA A 36 -13.20 -18.12 -12.01
C ALA A 36 -12.79 -18.97 -10.81
N LEU A 37 -13.26 -18.67 -9.59
CA LEU A 37 -12.93 -19.45 -8.40
C LEU A 37 -13.47 -20.90 -8.49
N PRO A 38 -12.87 -21.86 -7.77
CA PRO A 38 -13.37 -23.23 -7.70
C PRO A 38 -14.85 -23.29 -7.28
N LYS A 39 -15.63 -24.21 -7.88
CA LYS A 39 -17.09 -24.29 -7.61
C LYS A 39 -17.42 -24.37 -6.12
N GLY A 40 -16.71 -25.22 -5.37
CA GLY A 40 -16.92 -25.37 -3.94
C GLY A 40 -16.60 -24.12 -3.10
N LEU A 41 -15.79 -23.19 -3.63
CA LEU A 41 -15.55 -21.90 -2.98
C LEU A 41 -16.63 -20.88 -3.37
N ARG A 42 -17.01 -20.83 -4.65
CA ARG A 42 -17.99 -19.87 -5.19
C ARG A 42 -19.37 -19.96 -4.57
N GLU A 43 -19.76 -21.14 -4.10
CA GLU A 43 -21.07 -21.37 -3.48
C GLU A 43 -21.19 -20.73 -2.09
N ASP A 44 -20.07 -20.32 -1.48
CA ASP A 44 -20.03 -19.68 -0.17
C ASP A 44 -19.46 -18.26 -0.27
N HIS A 45 -20.35 -17.27 -0.16
CA HIS A 45 -20.00 -15.85 -0.23
C HIS A 45 -19.05 -15.42 0.90
N GLU A 46 -19.14 -16.04 2.08
CA GLU A 46 -18.25 -15.76 3.20
C GLU A 46 -16.85 -16.29 2.87
N ALA A 47 -16.75 -17.53 2.39
CA ALA A 47 -15.47 -18.13 2.00
C ALA A 47 -14.79 -17.38 0.84
N VAL A 48 -15.55 -16.90 -0.16
CA VAL A 48 -15.02 -16.03 -1.22
C VAL A 48 -14.48 -14.73 -0.64
N ALA A 49 -15.27 -14.04 0.19
CA ALA A 49 -14.89 -12.77 0.80
C ALA A 49 -13.61 -12.91 1.64
N GLU A 50 -13.55 -13.92 2.52
CA GLU A 50 -12.37 -14.16 3.35
C GLU A 50 -11.13 -14.51 2.50
N THR A 51 -11.30 -15.26 1.41
CA THR A 51 -10.20 -15.55 0.50
C THR A 51 -9.64 -14.25 -0.08
N ILE A 52 -10.50 -13.39 -0.63
CA ILE A 52 -10.07 -12.10 -1.19
C ILE A 52 -9.42 -11.22 -0.12
N GLU A 53 -10.03 -11.10 1.06
CA GLU A 53 -9.53 -10.30 2.19
C GLU A 53 -8.11 -10.73 2.61
N ASN A 54 -7.86 -12.03 2.71
CA ASN A 54 -6.55 -12.57 3.08
C ASN A 54 -5.49 -12.27 2.01
N ASN A 55 -5.85 -12.40 0.75
CA ASN A 55 -4.98 -12.12 -0.39
C ASN A 55 -4.59 -10.63 -0.42
N VAL A 56 -5.57 -9.74 -0.27
CA VAL A 56 -5.36 -8.29 -0.23
C VAL A 56 -4.54 -7.89 0.99
N ARG A 57 -4.83 -8.46 2.17
CA ARG A 57 -4.05 -8.20 3.40
C ARG A 57 -2.59 -8.60 3.22
N ARG A 58 -2.32 -9.76 2.62
CA ARG A 58 -0.95 -10.21 2.35
C ARG A 58 -0.22 -9.25 1.43
N LEU A 59 -0.85 -8.83 0.33
CA LEU A 59 -0.27 -7.83 -0.57
C LEU A 59 0.03 -6.50 0.13
N ILE A 60 -0.88 -6.02 0.99
CA ILE A 60 -0.66 -4.81 1.80
C ILE A 60 0.57 -4.97 2.70
N ILE A 61 0.72 -6.13 3.36
CA ILE A 61 1.87 -6.41 4.24
C ILE A 61 3.17 -6.46 3.43
N ASP A 62 3.17 -7.16 2.29
CA ASP A 62 4.35 -7.34 1.45
C ASP A 62 4.87 -5.99 0.91
N GLU A 63 3.95 -5.09 0.54
CA GLU A 63 4.29 -3.78 -0.01
C GLU A 63 4.49 -2.69 1.06
N MET A 64 4.19 -2.98 2.34
CA MET A 64 4.31 -2.01 3.43
C MET A 64 5.74 -1.48 3.59
N ALA A 65 6.76 -2.31 3.32
CA ALA A 65 8.15 -1.87 3.36
C ALA A 65 8.48 -0.81 2.31
N VAL A 66 7.75 -0.78 1.19
CA VAL A 66 7.97 0.14 0.07
C VAL A 66 7.37 1.51 0.37
N ASN A 67 6.14 1.54 0.90
CA ASN A 67 5.44 2.77 1.26
C ASN A 67 4.55 2.59 2.51
N PRO A 68 5.12 2.68 3.72
CA PRO A 68 4.41 2.37 4.96
C PRO A 68 3.14 3.18 5.15
N ARG A 69 3.17 4.51 4.96
CA ARG A 69 1.99 5.38 5.12
C ARG A 69 0.85 5.05 4.16
N TYR A 70 1.16 4.75 2.91
CA TYR A 70 0.12 4.42 1.93
C TYR A 70 -0.57 3.09 2.29
N TYR A 71 0.22 2.06 2.60
CA TYR A 71 -0.30 0.74 2.92
C TYR A 71 -0.93 0.64 4.32
N GLU A 72 -0.53 1.51 5.27
CA GLU A 72 -1.24 1.73 6.53
C GLU A 72 -2.69 2.20 6.25
N LYS A 73 -2.86 3.24 5.42
CA LYS A 73 -4.20 3.70 4.99
C LYS A 73 -5.01 2.61 4.27
N MET A 74 -4.37 1.82 3.41
CA MET A 74 -5.06 0.70 2.74
C MET A 74 -5.48 -0.40 3.72
N SER A 75 -4.66 -0.69 4.75
CA SER A 75 -5.00 -1.64 5.81
C SER A 75 -6.22 -1.16 6.60
N GLU A 76 -6.27 0.12 6.97
CA GLU A 76 -7.43 0.71 7.66
C GLU A 76 -8.71 0.60 6.82
N LEU A 77 -8.62 0.88 5.51
CA LEU A 77 -9.75 0.73 4.58
C LEU A 77 -10.21 -0.73 4.47
N LEU A 78 -9.28 -1.68 4.41
CA LEU A 78 -9.59 -3.10 4.40
C LEU A 78 -10.31 -3.52 5.69
N ASP A 79 -9.78 -3.14 6.85
CA ASP A 79 -10.36 -3.49 8.15
C ASP A 79 -11.76 -2.88 8.32
N ALA A 80 -11.95 -1.63 7.86
CA ALA A 80 -13.27 -0.99 7.85
C ALA A 80 -14.27 -1.74 6.94
N LEU A 81 -13.82 -2.20 5.76
CA LEU A 81 -14.66 -2.96 4.84
C LEU A 81 -15.06 -4.33 5.42
N ILE A 82 -14.11 -5.04 6.05
CA ILE A 82 -14.36 -6.31 6.75
C ILE A 82 -15.39 -6.11 7.86
N ALA A 83 -15.23 -5.05 8.67
CA ALA A 83 -16.17 -4.74 9.75
C ALA A 83 -17.57 -4.45 9.22
N GLN A 84 -17.70 -3.66 8.14
CA GLN A 84 -18.99 -3.38 7.50
C GLN A 84 -19.65 -4.65 6.95
N ARG A 85 -18.88 -5.54 6.30
CA ARG A 85 -19.40 -6.83 5.82
C ARG A 85 -19.91 -7.71 6.97
N ARG A 86 -19.12 -7.86 8.04
CA ARG A 86 -19.48 -8.68 9.21
C ARG A 86 -20.70 -8.16 9.98
N GLN A 87 -20.96 -6.86 9.89
CA GLN A 87 -22.16 -6.23 10.45
C GLN A 87 -23.36 -6.28 9.50
N GLU A 88 -23.23 -6.95 8.34
CA GLU A 88 -24.23 -6.98 7.26
C GLU A 88 -24.65 -5.57 6.80
N ALA A 89 -23.77 -4.58 6.98
CA ALA A 89 -24.03 -3.18 6.64
C ALA A 89 -23.90 -2.89 5.13
N LEU A 90 -23.45 -3.86 4.35
CA LEU A 90 -23.31 -3.80 2.90
C LEU A 90 -23.95 -5.02 2.25
N ASP A 91 -24.64 -4.80 1.12
CA ASP A 91 -24.99 -5.90 0.24
C ASP A 91 -23.73 -6.51 -0.39
N TYR A 92 -23.79 -7.79 -0.73
CA TYR A 92 -22.64 -8.54 -1.23
C TYR A 92 -22.05 -7.94 -2.52
N GLN A 93 -22.89 -7.40 -3.41
CA GLN A 93 -22.42 -6.79 -4.64
C GLN A 93 -21.69 -5.45 -4.38
N ALA A 94 -22.21 -4.63 -3.47
CA ALA A 94 -21.53 -3.41 -3.03
C ALA A 94 -20.21 -3.73 -2.31
N TYR A 95 -20.15 -4.80 -1.52
CA TYR A 95 -18.90 -5.30 -0.95
C TYR A 95 -17.90 -5.68 -2.06
N LEU A 96 -18.30 -6.49 -3.04
CA LEU A 96 -17.43 -6.91 -4.15
C LEU A 96 -16.87 -5.70 -4.91
N ARG A 97 -17.70 -4.69 -5.20
CA ARG A 97 -17.23 -3.43 -5.81
C ARG A 97 -16.15 -2.75 -5.00
N ARG A 98 -16.35 -2.61 -3.69
CA ARG A 98 -15.42 -1.90 -2.80
C ARG A 98 -14.12 -2.67 -2.62
N ILE A 99 -14.17 -3.99 -2.45
CA ILE A 99 -12.95 -4.79 -2.31
C ILE A 99 -12.17 -4.81 -3.63
N VAL A 100 -12.84 -4.89 -4.79
CA VAL A 100 -12.19 -4.79 -6.12
C VAL A 100 -11.48 -3.44 -6.27
N ASP A 101 -12.15 -2.34 -5.92
CA ASP A 101 -11.57 -1.00 -6.00
C ASP A 101 -10.36 -0.86 -5.07
N LEU A 102 -10.45 -1.37 -3.84
CA LEU A 102 -9.34 -1.43 -2.91
C LEU A 102 -8.18 -2.25 -3.45
N THR A 103 -8.44 -3.46 -3.97
CA THR A 103 -7.42 -4.32 -4.59
C THR A 103 -6.69 -3.61 -5.73
N LYS A 104 -7.40 -2.84 -6.56
CA LYS A 104 -6.78 -2.02 -7.62
C LYS A 104 -5.89 -0.92 -7.06
N ARG A 105 -6.29 -0.24 -5.97
CA ARG A 105 -5.47 0.79 -5.29
C ARG A 105 -4.22 0.21 -4.65
N VAL A 106 -4.32 -0.98 -4.08
CA VAL A 106 -3.19 -1.69 -3.46
C VAL A 106 -2.23 -2.21 -4.53
N SER A 107 -2.76 -2.77 -5.63
CA SER A 107 -1.93 -3.35 -6.69
C SER A 107 -1.31 -2.32 -7.64
N LYS A 108 -2.01 -1.21 -7.91
CA LYS A 108 -1.61 -0.17 -8.88
C LYS A 108 -1.73 1.23 -8.26
N PRO A 109 -0.95 1.56 -7.21
CA PRO A 109 -1.05 2.84 -6.50
C PRO A 109 -0.81 4.05 -7.41
N GLU A 110 -0.03 3.90 -8.48
CA GLU A 110 0.28 4.93 -9.46
C GLU A 110 -0.91 5.35 -10.33
N GLN A 111 -1.94 4.50 -10.44
CA GLN A 111 -3.10 4.74 -11.30
C GLN A 111 -4.28 5.32 -10.51
N GLN A 112 -4.28 5.18 -9.19
CA GLN A 112 -5.45 5.44 -8.35
C GLN A 112 -5.30 6.61 -7.38
N THR A 113 -4.09 7.13 -7.19
CA THR A 113 -3.83 8.26 -6.28
C THR A 113 -3.42 9.50 -7.04
N ALA A 114 -4.06 10.63 -6.75
CA ALA A 114 -3.69 11.91 -7.31
C ALA A 114 -2.45 12.46 -6.61
N TYR A 115 -1.29 12.35 -7.27
CA TYR A 115 -0.05 12.98 -6.83
C TYR A 115 0.19 14.30 -7.56
N PRO A 116 0.93 15.24 -6.95
CA PRO A 116 1.41 16.42 -7.65
C PRO A 116 2.25 16.06 -8.89
N ALA A 117 2.29 16.97 -9.87
CA ALA A 117 2.90 16.69 -11.17
C ALA A 117 4.39 16.30 -11.11
N ALA A 118 5.15 16.78 -10.11
CA ALA A 118 6.56 16.42 -9.96
C ALA A 118 6.77 15.02 -9.32
N ILE A 119 5.77 14.49 -8.63
CA ILE A 119 5.82 13.20 -7.91
C ILE A 119 5.51 12.05 -8.88
N THR A 120 6.49 11.77 -9.73
CA THR A 120 6.33 10.90 -10.90
C THR A 120 6.73 9.43 -10.66
N SER A 121 7.56 9.16 -9.65
CA SER A 121 8.12 7.83 -9.38
C SER A 121 7.59 7.20 -8.09
N GLY A 122 7.67 5.87 -7.98
CA GLY A 122 7.27 5.14 -6.76
C GLY A 122 8.06 5.60 -5.52
N VAL A 123 9.35 5.87 -5.70
CA VAL A 123 10.22 6.45 -4.66
C VAL A 123 9.70 7.81 -4.19
N LEU A 124 9.43 8.74 -5.12
CA LEU A 124 8.95 10.07 -4.77
C LEU A 124 7.59 10.02 -4.08
N ARG A 125 6.71 9.10 -4.50
CA ARG A 125 5.41 8.87 -3.83
C ARG A 125 5.59 8.37 -2.41
N ALA A 126 6.47 7.38 -2.21
CA ALA A 126 6.76 6.88 -0.87
C ALA A 126 7.34 7.98 0.02
N LEU A 127 8.28 8.79 -0.47
CA LEU A 127 8.78 9.95 0.26
C LEU A 127 7.64 10.93 0.56
N TYR A 128 6.86 11.31 -0.44
CA TYR A 128 5.75 12.24 -0.30
C TYR A 128 4.71 11.79 0.74
N ASP A 129 4.28 10.53 0.70
CA ASP A 129 3.30 9.99 1.64
C ASP A 129 3.85 9.89 3.06
N ASN A 130 5.14 9.57 3.23
CA ASN A 130 5.76 9.37 4.53
C ASN A 130 6.31 10.66 5.15
N LEU A 131 6.42 11.74 4.37
CA LEU A 131 6.67 13.11 4.83
C LEU A 131 5.40 13.81 5.33
N GLU A 132 4.25 13.14 5.30
CA GLU A 132 3.04 13.58 6.00
C GLU A 132 3.32 13.57 7.52
N THR A 133 3.89 14.68 7.98
CA THR A 133 3.89 15.07 9.39
C THR A 133 2.43 15.25 9.78
N SER A 134 2.06 14.76 10.96
CA SER A 134 0.82 15.12 11.61
C SER A 134 0.81 16.62 11.87
N VAL A 135 0.54 17.43 10.85
CA VAL A 135 -0.05 18.74 11.04
C VAL A 135 -1.46 18.39 11.49
N PRO A 136 -1.83 18.57 12.77
CA PRO A 136 -3.22 18.40 13.15
C PRO A 136 -4.03 19.33 12.26
N ASP A 137 -5.18 18.87 11.79
CA ASP A 137 -6.15 19.63 10.98
C ASP A 137 -6.62 20.96 11.64
N THR A 138 -6.07 21.34 12.81
CA THR A 138 -6.40 22.55 13.55
C THR A 138 -5.84 23.84 12.94
N ILE A 139 -5.10 23.81 11.82
CA ILE A 139 -4.64 25.04 11.14
C ILE A 139 -5.03 25.07 9.66
N ARG A 140 -6.25 24.61 9.31
CA ARG A 140 -6.84 24.91 7.99
C ARG A 140 -8.07 25.80 8.01
N ASP A 141 -8.63 26.09 9.19
CA ASP A 141 -9.90 26.85 9.32
C ASP A 141 -9.78 28.28 9.87
N HIS A 142 -8.59 28.89 9.88
CA HIS A 142 -8.46 30.35 10.09
C HIS A 142 -7.83 31.04 8.88
N ALA A 143 -8.73 31.46 7.98
CA ALA A 143 -8.93 32.82 7.45
C ALA A 143 -7.70 33.75 7.19
N PRO A 144 -7.82 34.66 6.19
CA PRO A 144 -6.72 35.12 5.36
C PRO A 144 -5.81 36.15 6.04
N GLY A 145 -4.53 36.07 5.67
CA GLY A 145 -3.58 37.18 5.68
C GLY A 145 -2.97 37.50 7.03
N TYR A 146 -1.88 36.82 7.38
CA TYR A 146 -0.62 37.40 7.84
C TYR A 146 0.50 36.41 7.53
N LEU A 147 1.48 36.83 6.72
CA LEU A 147 2.73 36.13 6.49
C LEU A 147 3.66 36.46 7.65
N GLU A 148 3.98 35.49 8.50
CA GLU A 148 5.24 35.52 9.26
C GLU A 148 5.97 34.17 9.15
N GLU A 149 7.21 34.32 8.68
CA GLU A 149 8.40 33.48 8.65
C GLU A 149 8.36 32.12 9.35
N GLY A 150 8.10 31.11 8.52
CA GLY A 150 8.37 29.71 8.79
C GLY A 150 7.86 28.95 7.59
N ASN A 151 8.63 28.98 6.50
CA ASN A 151 8.25 28.41 5.20
C ASN A 151 7.64 27.02 5.43
N PRO A 152 6.32 26.81 5.23
CA PRO A 152 5.77 25.47 5.23
C PRO A 152 6.33 24.84 3.97
N VAL A 153 7.51 24.22 4.06
CA VAL A 153 8.17 23.64 2.90
C VAL A 153 7.16 22.66 2.32
N ASP A 154 6.79 22.91 1.06
CA ASP A 154 5.79 22.10 0.40
C ASP A 154 6.24 20.65 0.50
N ARG A 155 5.35 19.74 0.93
CA ARG A 155 5.65 18.30 1.01
C ARG A 155 6.23 17.78 -0.29
N GLU A 156 5.76 18.35 -1.42
CA GLU A 156 6.33 18.11 -2.74
C GLU A 156 7.81 18.54 -2.83
N GLU A 157 8.13 19.75 -2.42
CA GLU A 157 9.50 20.28 -2.43
C GLU A 157 10.43 19.48 -1.51
N LEU A 158 9.97 19.10 -0.31
CA LEU A 158 10.73 18.25 0.62
C LEU A 158 11.01 16.87 0.01
N ALA A 159 9.99 16.22 -0.57
CA ALA A 159 10.18 14.91 -1.19
C ALA A 159 11.21 14.96 -2.33
N LEU A 160 11.16 16.00 -3.16
CA LEU A 160 12.12 16.23 -4.24
C LEU A 160 13.52 16.57 -3.72
N ALA A 161 13.63 17.36 -2.66
CA ALA A 161 14.91 17.70 -2.04
C ALA A 161 15.59 16.46 -1.45
N VAL A 162 14.84 15.64 -0.69
CA VAL A 162 15.36 14.40 -0.10
C VAL A 162 15.83 13.44 -1.20
N ASP A 163 15.03 13.21 -2.26
CA ASP A 163 15.45 12.33 -3.36
C ASP A 163 16.74 12.82 -4.04
N ARG A 164 16.84 14.15 -4.27
CA ARG A 164 18.04 14.77 -4.86
C ARG A 164 19.29 14.54 -4.00
N GLU A 165 19.20 14.81 -2.71
CA GLU A 165 20.35 14.68 -1.78
C GLU A 165 20.79 13.23 -1.65
N ILE A 166 19.84 12.28 -1.57
CA ILE A 166 20.17 10.85 -1.56
C ILE A 166 20.91 10.47 -2.84
N ARG A 167 20.39 10.85 -4.02
CA ARG A 167 21.03 10.52 -5.31
C ARG A 167 22.42 11.12 -5.45
N ALA A 168 22.68 12.30 -4.87
CA ALA A 168 23.98 12.94 -4.90
C ALA A 168 25.04 12.22 -4.05
N VAL A 169 24.63 11.65 -2.91
CA VAL A 169 25.55 11.05 -1.92
C VAL A 169 25.66 9.53 -2.05
N LYS A 170 24.63 8.86 -2.54
CA LYS A 170 24.54 7.40 -2.61
C LYS A 170 25.62 6.80 -3.52
N LYS A 171 26.52 6.03 -2.91
CA LYS A 171 27.55 5.22 -3.61
C LYS A 171 27.01 3.84 -4.01
N SER A 172 27.68 3.15 -4.94
CA SER A 172 27.33 1.76 -5.26
C SER A 172 27.51 0.85 -4.04
N GLY A 173 26.62 -0.16 -3.91
CA GLY A 173 26.66 -1.11 -2.79
C GLY A 173 26.60 -0.44 -1.41
N TRP A 174 25.82 0.63 -1.28
CA TRP A 174 25.69 1.36 -0.02
C TRP A 174 24.89 0.60 1.03
N ARG A 175 23.83 -0.12 0.62
CA ARG A 175 23.03 -0.98 1.51
C ARG A 175 23.91 -2.07 2.14
N GLY A 176 23.80 -2.21 3.46
CA GLY A 176 24.61 -3.14 4.26
C GLY A 176 26.01 -2.61 4.58
N ASN A 177 26.43 -1.47 4.01
CA ASN A 177 27.69 -0.83 4.39
C ASN A 177 27.43 0.31 5.37
N ARG A 178 27.76 0.08 6.65
CA ARG A 178 27.50 1.03 7.75
C ARG A 178 27.98 2.46 7.49
N PHE A 179 29.13 2.65 6.81
CA PHE A 179 29.65 3.99 6.54
C PHE A 179 28.85 4.70 5.46
N LYS A 180 28.56 4.00 4.35
CA LYS A 180 27.77 4.56 3.25
C LYS A 180 26.29 4.76 3.63
N GLU A 181 25.73 3.87 4.44
CA GLU A 181 24.40 4.04 5.04
C GLU A 181 24.34 5.31 5.91
N ARG A 182 25.37 5.55 6.73
CA ARG A 182 25.46 6.77 7.52
C ARG A 182 25.56 8.03 6.67
N GLU A 183 26.30 8.00 5.55
CA GLU A 183 26.35 9.13 4.61
C GLU A 183 24.96 9.46 4.06
N VAL A 184 24.19 8.45 3.62
CA VAL A 184 22.82 8.64 3.13
C VAL A 184 21.88 9.14 4.24
N ARG A 185 21.95 8.56 5.43
CA ARG A 185 21.14 9.02 6.58
C ARG A 185 21.44 10.47 6.94
N ASN A 186 22.71 10.86 6.94
CA ASN A 186 23.11 12.25 7.21
C ASN A 186 22.59 13.22 6.15
N ALA A 187 22.53 12.82 4.88
CA ALA A 187 21.95 13.64 3.80
C ALA A 187 20.44 13.86 4.01
N ILE A 188 19.72 12.81 4.44
CA ILE A 188 18.31 12.90 4.83
C ILE A 188 18.14 13.85 6.02
N GLN A 189 18.95 13.68 7.07
CA GLN A 189 18.92 14.54 8.26
C GLN A 189 19.21 16.01 7.94
N ALA A 190 20.16 16.28 7.04
CA ALA A 190 20.46 17.65 6.62
C ALA A 190 19.27 18.35 5.94
N THR A 191 18.36 17.57 5.33
CA THR A 191 17.17 18.10 4.65
C THR A 191 15.96 18.17 5.57
N LEU A 192 15.76 17.17 6.43
CA LEU A 192 14.58 17.05 7.30
C LEU A 192 14.74 17.65 8.70
N GLY A 193 15.97 18.03 9.07
CA GLY A 193 16.29 18.53 10.40
C GLY A 193 16.42 17.43 11.45
N ASP A 194 16.27 17.80 12.72
CA ASP A 194 16.60 16.95 13.88
C ASP A 194 15.45 16.02 14.35
N ASP A 195 14.43 15.80 13.52
CA ASP A 195 13.42 14.76 13.78
C ASP A 195 14.02 13.37 13.48
N GLU A 196 14.72 12.80 14.46
CA GLU A 196 15.38 11.50 14.33
C GLU A 196 14.40 10.38 13.93
N ALA A 197 13.16 10.43 14.40
CA ALA A 197 12.16 9.42 14.10
C ALA A 197 11.68 9.51 12.64
N LEU A 198 11.49 10.72 12.12
CA LEU A 198 11.18 10.94 10.71
C LEU A 198 12.38 10.55 9.82
N VAL A 199 13.59 10.95 10.19
CA VAL A 199 14.83 10.61 9.46
C VAL A 199 15.01 9.10 9.38
N ASP A 200 14.86 8.37 10.49
CA ASP A 200 15.00 6.92 10.51
C ASP A 200 13.92 6.22 9.67
N ARG A 201 12.68 6.70 9.74
CA ARG A 201 11.57 6.19 8.90
C ARG A 201 11.88 6.37 7.42
N ILE A 202 12.26 7.59 7.02
CA ILE A 202 12.57 7.91 5.61
C ILE A 202 13.80 7.11 5.15
N PHE A 203 14.80 6.95 6.01
CA PHE A 203 15.98 6.13 5.71
C PHE A 203 15.62 4.66 5.44
N GLU A 204 14.77 4.05 6.25
CA GLU A 204 14.33 2.66 6.03
C GLU A 204 13.51 2.51 4.74
N ILE A 205 12.66 3.48 4.41
CA ILE A 205 11.93 3.51 3.13
C ILE A 205 12.91 3.55 1.96
N VAL A 206 13.87 4.46 1.98
CA VAL A 206 14.91 4.59 0.94
C VAL A 206 15.71 3.30 0.79
N LYS A 207 15.95 2.59 1.89
CA LYS A 207 16.64 1.30 1.90
C LYS A 207 15.79 0.19 1.30
N ALA A 208 14.48 0.18 1.48
CA ALA A 208 13.56 -0.81 0.90
C ALA A 208 13.31 -0.60 -0.61
N GLN A 209 13.45 0.63 -1.10
CA GLN A 209 13.26 0.98 -2.51
C GLN A 209 14.35 0.39 -3.41
N ARG A 210 13.96 -0.31 -4.50
CA ARG A 210 14.91 -0.93 -5.44
C ARG A 210 15.64 0.07 -6.34
N ASP A 211 15.01 1.21 -6.61
CA ASP A 211 15.47 2.23 -7.57
C ASP A 211 16.62 3.12 -7.06
N TYR A 212 17.02 2.93 -5.81
CA TYR A 212 18.20 3.57 -5.23
C TYR A 212 19.41 2.66 -5.32
#